data_AF-A0A7W4VVJ8-F1
#
_entry.id   AF-A0A7W4VVJ8-F1
#
_cell.length_a   1.000
_cell.length_b   1.000
_cell.length_c   1.000
_cell.angle_alpha   90.00
_cell.angle_beta   90.00
_cell.angle_gamma   90.00
#
_symmetry.space_group_name_H-M   'P 1'
#
loop_
_entity.id
_entity.type
_entity.pdbx_description
1 polymer ?
#
loop_
_entity_poly.entity_id
_entity_poly.type
_entity_poly.pdbx_seq_one_letter_code
_entity_poly.pdbx_strand_id
1 'polypeptide(L)'
;MSAKVLLHVGTPKTGTSYLQDVLFRNRRRLASSGILYPADRFDAHFLAALDLMRMPWGGLEAEAVGAWDRLAERVRRHRGTAIVSHEILATASRAQAGRALASLGHGDGTEIHLVISARDLVRQLPAEWQENVKHRAGLPYRAFLDQIRDPARDTRISTWFWGVQELPDILDRWGHDLPPERIHVVTVPPPGGPQQLLWKRFSLVFGLDGLDLDLEAERANPSLGVPETTLVRRLNRAANQELEPADYRPLVRELLAHNTLSQRSGSPRLALPPELHPWVSQVTSSWIEEIEGRGYDVVGDLRDLVGAPAVTDYVDPDHPDEAQVAEAGVDALKAVLLEAARLRHVEAQLRAELLDTQKALERSYLRPTYRWRERTVRRLQDGQLGRGLLRAYRRARGRSSEPA
;
A
#
# COMPACT_ATOMS: atom_id res chain seq x y z
N MET A 1 -24.82 11.30 11.12
CA MET A 1 -23.53 11.90 10.75
C MET A 1 -22.55 11.60 11.85
N SER A 2 -21.33 11.19 11.51
CA SER A 2 -20.28 10.97 12.50
C SER A 2 -20.10 12.24 13.31
N ALA A 3 -19.97 12.13 14.63
CA ALA A 3 -19.68 13.30 15.45
C ALA A 3 -18.26 13.83 15.17
N LYS A 4 -17.32 12.90 14.94
CA LYS A 4 -15.89 13.17 14.75
C LYS A 4 -15.29 12.32 13.63
N VAL A 5 -14.44 12.92 12.80
CA VAL A 5 -13.64 12.21 11.80
C VAL A 5 -12.16 12.52 12.04
N LEU A 6 -11.35 11.47 12.17
CA LEU A 6 -9.89 11.56 12.22
C LEU A 6 -9.37 11.15 10.84
N LEU A 7 -8.91 12.15 10.07
CA LEU A 7 -8.46 11.99 8.69
C LEU A 7 -6.94 12.03 8.63
N HIS A 8 -6.33 10.86 8.46
CA HIS A 8 -4.89 10.72 8.31
C HIS A 8 -4.48 10.65 6.84
N VAL A 9 -3.71 11.64 6.40
CA VAL A 9 -3.41 11.85 4.98
C VAL A 9 -1.99 11.49 4.58
N GLY A 10 -1.09 11.18 5.52
CA GLY A 10 0.31 10.92 5.20
C GLY A 10 1.23 11.21 6.36
N THR A 11 2.54 11.27 6.16
CA THR A 11 3.24 11.03 4.87
C THR A 11 3.61 9.56 4.68
N PRO A 12 3.98 9.11 3.46
CA PRO A 12 4.47 7.76 3.26
C PRO A 12 5.74 7.47 4.09
N LYS A 13 5.97 6.18 4.42
CA LYS A 13 7.17 5.70 5.16
C LYS A 13 7.30 6.21 6.60
N THR A 14 6.18 6.57 7.23
CA THR A 14 6.08 7.02 8.63
C THR A 14 5.41 6.02 9.57
N GLY A 15 5.32 4.74 9.19
CA GLY A 15 4.65 3.69 9.98
C GLY A 15 3.16 3.51 9.66
N THR A 16 2.68 4.13 8.57
CA THR A 16 1.27 4.08 8.14
C THR A 16 0.76 2.66 7.89
N SER A 17 1.60 1.77 7.33
CA SER A 17 1.22 0.38 7.08
C SER A 17 0.93 -0.39 8.37
N TYR A 18 1.71 -0.15 9.44
CA TYR A 18 1.46 -0.76 10.75
C TYR A 18 0.15 -0.22 11.37
N LEU A 19 -0.03 1.11 11.34
CA LEU A 19 -1.26 1.75 11.81
C LEU A 19 -2.50 1.19 11.10
N GLN A 20 -2.49 1.15 9.76
CA GLN A 20 -3.63 0.70 8.96
C GLN A 20 -3.92 -0.79 9.17
N ASP A 21 -2.89 -1.63 9.35
CA ASP A 21 -3.05 -3.05 9.68
C ASP A 21 -3.72 -3.26 11.04
N VAL A 22 -3.24 -2.56 12.08
CA VAL A 22 -3.86 -2.62 13.41
C VAL A 22 -5.32 -2.15 13.35
N LEU A 23 -5.60 -1.02 12.69
CA LEU A 23 -6.97 -0.51 12.53
C LEU A 23 -7.88 -1.50 11.78
N PHE A 24 -7.38 -2.12 10.71
CA PHE A 24 -8.16 -3.06 9.91
C PHE A 24 -8.48 -4.35 10.65
N ARG A 25 -7.49 -4.96 11.32
CA ARG A 25 -7.65 -6.20 12.10
C ARG A 25 -8.58 -5.99 13.28
N ASN A 26 -8.51 -4.83 13.92
CA ASN A 26 -9.30 -4.51 15.11
C ASN A 26 -10.64 -3.83 14.82
N ARG A 27 -11.07 -3.72 13.56
CA ARG A 27 -12.32 -3.00 13.17
C ARG A 27 -13.57 -3.38 13.98
N ARG A 28 -13.70 -4.64 14.40
CA ARG A 28 -14.82 -5.10 15.25
C ARG A 28 -14.70 -4.59 16.68
N ARG A 29 -13.49 -4.60 17.26
CA ARG A 29 -13.21 -4.07 18.60
C ARG A 29 -13.39 -2.55 18.64
N LEU A 30 -12.89 -1.86 17.62
CA LEU A 30 -13.09 -0.42 17.43
C LEU A 30 -14.59 -0.07 17.38
N ALA A 31 -15.38 -0.83 16.61
CA ALA A 31 -16.82 -0.60 16.48
C ALA A 31 -17.55 -0.74 17.82
N SER A 32 -17.18 -1.71 18.66
CA SER A 32 -17.73 -1.87 20.02
C SER A 32 -17.43 -0.68 20.92
N SER A 33 -16.35 0.05 20.66
CA SER A 33 -15.96 1.30 21.35
C SER A 33 -16.50 2.56 20.66
N GLY A 34 -17.40 2.43 19.69
CA GLY A 34 -17.98 3.56 18.95
C GLY A 34 -17.06 4.17 17.88
N ILE A 35 -15.96 3.51 17.53
CA ILE A 35 -15.01 3.94 16.51
C ILE A 35 -15.22 3.13 15.21
N LEU A 36 -15.51 3.82 14.11
CA LEU A 36 -15.65 3.22 12.79
C LEU A 36 -14.32 3.29 12.03
N TYR A 37 -13.81 2.15 11.59
CA TYR A 37 -12.83 2.06 10.50
C TYR A 37 -13.53 1.51 9.25
N PRO A 38 -13.89 2.35 8.25
CA PRO A 38 -14.81 2.00 7.17
C PRO A 38 -14.13 1.17 6.06
N ALA A 39 -13.69 -0.05 6.39
CA ALA A 39 -13.02 -0.97 5.47
C ALA A 39 -13.67 -2.37 5.50
N ASP A 40 -13.99 -2.91 4.32
CA ASP A 40 -14.43 -4.29 4.11
C ASP A 40 -13.26 -5.21 3.72
N ARG A 41 -12.30 -4.66 2.98
CA ARG A 41 -11.01 -5.24 2.61
C ARG A 41 -9.86 -4.39 3.12
N PHE A 42 -8.67 -4.96 3.19
CA PHE A 42 -7.48 -4.26 3.68
C PHE A 42 -7.13 -3.05 2.79
N ASP A 43 -7.31 -3.19 1.48
CA ASP A 43 -7.05 -2.17 0.45
C ASP A 43 -8.20 -1.17 0.26
N ALA A 44 -9.26 -1.21 1.06
CA ALA A 44 -10.46 -0.38 0.84
C ALA A 44 -10.16 1.13 0.89
N HIS A 45 -9.33 1.57 1.84
CA HIS A 45 -8.92 2.98 1.95
C HIS A 45 -7.97 3.39 0.82
N PHE A 46 -7.15 2.46 0.32
CA PHE A 46 -6.30 2.69 -0.84
C PHE A 46 -7.14 2.97 -2.08
N LEU A 47 -8.13 2.10 -2.36
CA LEU A 47 -9.07 2.28 -3.47
C LEU A 47 -9.86 3.58 -3.36
N ALA A 48 -10.33 3.93 -2.16
CA ALA A 48 -11.02 5.20 -1.93
C ALA A 48 -10.13 6.42 -2.21
N ALA A 49 -8.86 6.38 -1.79
CA ALA A 49 -7.92 7.46 -2.05
C ALA A 49 -7.58 7.57 -3.55
N LEU A 50 -7.40 6.45 -4.27
CA LEU A 50 -7.22 6.46 -5.73
C LEU A 50 -8.43 7.09 -6.46
N ASP A 51 -9.65 6.73 -6.06
CA ASP A 51 -10.90 7.25 -6.61
C ASP A 51 -11.04 8.77 -6.41
N LEU A 52 -10.80 9.25 -5.17
CA LEU A 52 -10.82 10.67 -4.84
C LEU A 52 -9.84 11.47 -5.71
N MET A 53 -8.62 10.94 -5.86
CA MET A 53 -7.55 11.61 -6.56
C MET A 53 -7.60 11.44 -8.08
N ARG A 54 -8.45 10.52 -8.59
CA ARG A 54 -8.50 10.08 -9.99
C ARG A 54 -7.13 9.66 -10.50
N MET A 55 -6.40 8.94 -9.64
CA MET A 55 -5.01 8.56 -9.90
C MET A 55 -4.95 7.18 -10.57
N PRO A 56 -4.25 7.04 -11.71
CA PRO A 56 -4.01 5.74 -12.30
C PRO A 56 -3.05 4.92 -11.42
N TRP A 57 -3.34 3.63 -11.22
CA TRP A 57 -2.52 2.75 -10.42
C TRP A 57 -2.65 1.28 -10.83
N GLY A 58 -1.77 0.85 -11.74
CA GLY A 58 -1.56 -0.57 -12.04
C GLY A 58 -2.82 -1.34 -12.43
N GLY A 59 -3.81 -0.69 -13.05
CA GLY A 59 -5.06 -1.33 -13.51
C GLY A 59 -6.21 -1.34 -12.49
N LEU A 60 -6.03 -0.74 -11.31
CA LEU A 60 -7.05 -0.73 -10.25
C LEU A 60 -8.14 0.35 -10.42
N GLU A 61 -8.08 1.14 -11.49
CA GLU A 61 -8.97 2.29 -11.70
C GLU A 61 -10.44 1.87 -11.75
N ALA A 62 -10.73 0.73 -12.41
CA ALA A 62 -12.08 0.18 -12.49
C ALA A 62 -12.61 -0.31 -11.13
N GLU A 63 -11.73 -0.87 -10.29
CA GLU A 63 -12.09 -1.32 -8.94
C GLU A 63 -12.31 -0.15 -7.98
N ALA A 64 -11.59 0.95 -8.18
CA ALA A 64 -11.67 2.15 -7.34
C ALA A 64 -12.97 2.94 -7.54
N VAL A 65 -13.67 2.81 -8.68
CA VAL A 65 -14.83 3.65 -9.02
C VAL A 65 -15.86 3.72 -7.89
N GLY A 66 -16.08 4.95 -7.39
CA GLY A 66 -17.05 5.28 -6.34
C GLY A 66 -16.67 4.76 -4.95
N ALA A 67 -15.44 4.25 -4.75
CA ALA A 67 -14.96 3.78 -3.46
C ALA A 67 -14.91 4.92 -2.44
N TRP A 68 -14.55 6.14 -2.84
CA TRP A 68 -14.56 7.29 -1.95
C TRP A 68 -15.98 7.60 -1.47
N ASP A 69 -16.94 7.65 -2.38
CA ASP A 69 -18.32 8.03 -2.04
C ASP A 69 -19.00 6.99 -1.14
N ARG A 70 -18.73 5.70 -1.36
CA ARG A 70 -19.17 4.61 -0.48
C ARG A 70 -18.54 4.71 0.92
N LEU A 71 -17.25 5.03 1.00
CA LEU A 71 -16.55 5.25 2.27
C LEU A 71 -17.15 6.44 3.02
N ALA A 72 -17.28 7.59 2.34
CA ALA A 72 -17.84 8.81 2.92
C ALA A 72 -19.30 8.62 3.39
N GLU A 73 -20.11 7.85 2.65
CA GLU A 73 -21.47 7.52 3.08
C GLU A 73 -21.50 6.71 4.37
N ARG A 74 -20.61 5.71 4.53
CA ARG A 74 -20.49 4.95 5.78
C ARG A 74 -20.12 5.84 6.95
N VAL A 75 -19.19 6.78 6.73
CA VAL A 75 -18.81 7.79 7.73
C VAL A 75 -20.02 8.65 8.12
N ARG A 76 -20.78 9.17 7.14
CA ARG A 76 -21.98 9.98 7.42
C ARG A 76 -23.11 9.22 8.13
N ARG A 77 -23.18 7.89 8.00
CA ARG A 77 -24.21 7.09 8.71
C ARG A 77 -23.81 6.75 10.15
N HIS A 78 -22.53 6.71 10.47
CA HIS A 78 -22.05 6.48 11.83
C HIS A 78 -22.40 7.66 12.74
N ARG A 79 -22.46 7.44 14.06
CA ARG A 79 -22.72 8.51 15.05
C ARG A 79 -21.49 8.83 15.91
N GLY A 80 -20.56 7.91 16.04
CA GLY A 80 -19.33 8.10 16.82
C GLY A 80 -18.17 8.64 15.98
N THR A 81 -16.96 8.30 16.42
CA THR A 81 -15.71 8.64 15.71
C THR A 81 -15.54 7.75 14.49
N ALA A 82 -15.12 8.31 13.36
CA ALA A 82 -14.64 7.53 12.22
C ALA A 82 -13.16 7.85 11.93
N ILE A 83 -12.39 6.83 11.55
CA ILE A 83 -10.99 6.98 11.17
C ILE A 83 -10.86 6.68 9.68
N VAL A 84 -10.34 7.65 8.92
CA VAL A 84 -9.97 7.48 7.51
C VAL A 84 -8.47 7.67 7.41
N SER A 85 -7.76 6.72 6.83
CA SER A 85 -6.29 6.73 6.84
C SER A 85 -5.74 6.14 5.56
N HIS A 86 -5.03 6.95 4.79
CA HIS A 86 -4.18 6.50 3.70
C HIS A 86 -3.18 7.59 3.29
N GLU A 87 -1.89 7.26 3.20
CA GLU A 87 -0.82 8.25 3.01
C GLU A 87 -0.75 8.89 1.62
N ILE A 88 -1.35 8.25 0.61
CA ILE A 88 -1.36 8.82 -0.74
C ILE A 88 -2.25 10.05 -0.82
N LEU A 89 -3.17 10.25 0.13
CA LEU A 89 -4.01 11.44 0.22
C LEU A 89 -3.16 12.72 0.40
N ALA A 90 -1.91 12.60 0.85
CA ALA A 90 -0.97 13.69 0.99
C ALA A 90 -0.81 14.46 -0.32
N THR A 91 -0.92 13.83 -1.50
CA THR A 91 -0.78 14.52 -2.80
C THR A 91 -2.06 15.15 -3.35
N ALA A 92 -3.18 15.06 -2.62
CA ALA A 92 -4.47 15.57 -3.11
C ALA A 92 -4.42 17.08 -3.35
N SER A 93 -4.84 17.54 -4.52
CA SER A 93 -4.97 18.97 -4.79
C SER A 93 -5.95 19.64 -3.80
N ARG A 94 -5.86 20.97 -3.65
CA ARG A 94 -6.76 21.73 -2.76
C ARG A 94 -8.26 21.48 -3.06
N ALA A 95 -8.62 21.32 -4.34
CA ALA A 95 -9.98 20.98 -4.74
C ALA A 95 -10.40 19.56 -4.29
N GLN A 96 -9.48 18.59 -4.35
CA GLN A 96 -9.71 17.22 -3.88
C GLN A 96 -9.80 17.15 -2.36
N ALA A 97 -8.94 17.88 -1.64
CA ALA A 97 -9.01 18.02 -0.19
C ALA A 97 -10.36 18.64 0.25
N GLY A 98 -10.79 19.74 -0.39
CA GLY A 98 -12.10 20.35 -0.13
C GLY A 98 -13.27 19.39 -0.39
N ARG A 99 -13.23 18.65 -1.52
CA ARG A 99 -14.23 17.59 -1.81
C ARG A 99 -14.25 16.53 -0.72
N ALA A 100 -13.08 16.08 -0.27
CA ALA A 100 -12.96 15.08 0.77
C ALA A 100 -13.59 15.56 2.08
N LEU A 101 -13.18 16.75 2.56
CA LEU A 101 -13.71 17.36 3.78
C LEU A 101 -15.23 17.53 3.73
N ALA A 102 -15.76 18.10 2.64
CA ALA A 102 -17.20 18.26 2.44
C ALA A 102 -17.94 16.90 2.44
N SER A 103 -17.41 15.90 1.72
CA SER A 103 -18.02 14.57 1.68
C SER A 103 -18.02 13.87 3.05
N LEU A 104 -17.07 14.20 3.92
CA LEU A 104 -16.99 13.67 5.29
C LEU A 104 -17.85 14.46 6.29
N GLY A 105 -18.51 15.54 5.85
CA GLY A 105 -19.45 16.33 6.66
C GLY A 105 -18.86 17.63 7.24
N HIS A 106 -17.71 18.11 6.73
CA HIS A 106 -17.21 19.44 7.07
C HIS A 106 -18.22 20.50 6.64
N GLY A 107 -18.55 21.43 7.55
CA GLY A 107 -19.61 22.42 7.34
C GLY A 107 -21.02 21.92 7.71
N ASP A 108 -21.22 20.61 7.86
CA ASP A 108 -22.53 19.99 8.16
C ASP A 108 -22.59 19.38 9.59
N GLY A 109 -21.80 19.93 10.52
CA GLY A 109 -21.81 19.54 11.93
C GLY A 109 -20.88 18.38 12.32
N THR A 110 -20.07 17.85 11.38
CA THR A 110 -19.00 16.89 11.71
C THR A 110 -17.72 17.62 12.12
N GLU A 111 -17.15 17.26 13.26
CA GLU A 111 -15.83 17.72 13.68
C GLU A 111 -14.74 16.91 12.95
N ILE A 112 -13.99 17.56 12.06
CA ILE A 112 -12.86 16.92 11.34
C ILE A 112 -11.54 17.31 11.99
N HIS A 113 -10.73 16.31 12.30
CA HIS A 113 -9.34 16.45 12.67
C HIS A 113 -8.44 15.91 11.56
N LEU A 114 -7.48 16.72 11.13
CA LEU A 114 -6.43 16.33 10.20
C LEU A 114 -5.27 15.72 10.99
N VAL A 115 -4.78 14.57 10.55
CA VAL A 115 -3.60 13.92 11.12
C VAL A 115 -2.56 13.77 10.02
N ILE A 116 -1.36 14.28 10.26
CA ILE A 116 -0.18 14.03 9.44
C ILE A 116 0.89 13.41 10.32
N SER A 117 1.50 12.34 9.85
CA SER A 117 2.69 11.73 10.41
C SER A 117 3.91 12.21 9.63
N ALA A 118 4.99 12.53 10.32
CA ALA A 118 6.15 13.20 9.75
C ALA A 118 7.45 12.51 10.17
N ARG A 119 8.34 12.28 9.20
CA ARG A 119 9.67 11.68 9.39
C ARG A 119 10.72 12.56 8.73
N ASP A 120 11.90 12.64 9.34
CA ASP A 120 13.02 13.42 8.83
C ASP A 120 13.42 13.03 7.40
N LEU A 121 13.83 14.04 6.64
CA LEU A 121 14.28 13.88 5.25
C LEU A 121 15.56 13.03 5.14
N VAL A 122 16.41 13.00 6.19
CA VAL A 122 17.62 12.16 6.23
C VAL A 122 17.28 10.67 6.04
N ARG A 123 16.16 10.22 6.61
CA ARG A 123 15.64 8.86 6.42
C ARG A 123 14.68 8.72 5.24
N GLN A 124 13.91 9.76 4.91
CA GLN A 124 12.92 9.69 3.81
C GLN A 124 13.57 9.60 2.43
N LEU A 125 14.62 10.37 2.16
CA LEU A 125 15.31 10.40 0.86
C LEU A 125 15.85 9.03 0.44
N PRO A 126 16.69 8.34 1.25
CA PRO A 126 17.16 6.99 0.90
C PRO A 126 16.01 5.96 0.85
N ALA A 127 15.00 6.10 1.71
CA ALA A 127 13.84 5.19 1.73
C ALA A 127 13.00 5.30 0.45
N GLU A 128 12.78 6.51 -0.06
CA GLU A 128 12.04 6.70 -1.32
C GLU A 128 12.84 6.24 -2.53
N TRP A 129 14.14 6.52 -2.57
CA TRP A 129 14.97 5.98 -3.65
C TRP A 129 14.92 4.44 -3.70
N GLN A 130 15.05 3.79 -2.54
CA GLN A 130 14.92 2.33 -2.45
C GLN A 130 13.55 1.84 -2.91
N GLU A 131 12.48 2.55 -2.56
CA GLU A 131 11.13 2.20 -2.97
C GLU A 131 10.95 2.30 -4.49
N ASN A 132 11.50 3.34 -5.13
CA ASN A 132 11.54 3.47 -6.57
C ASN A 132 12.30 2.31 -7.22
N VAL A 133 13.44 1.90 -6.66
CA VAL A 133 14.21 0.73 -7.12
C VAL A 133 13.38 -0.57 -6.99
N LYS A 134 12.66 -0.76 -5.87
CA LYS A 134 11.73 -1.89 -5.71
C LYS A 134 10.59 -1.87 -6.73
N HIS A 135 10.23 -0.69 -7.24
CA HIS A 135 9.24 -0.48 -8.29
C HIS A 135 9.87 -0.24 -9.67
N ARG A 136 10.92 -1.02 -10.00
CA ARG A 136 11.53 -1.11 -11.33
C ARG A 136 12.41 0.08 -11.75
N ALA A 137 12.62 1.09 -10.91
CA ALA A 137 13.51 2.19 -11.27
C ALA A 137 14.96 1.70 -11.39
N GLY A 138 15.65 2.14 -12.45
CA GLY A 138 17.08 1.89 -12.69
C GLY A 138 17.97 3.11 -12.41
N LEU A 139 17.41 4.20 -11.87
CA LEU A 139 18.10 5.48 -11.71
C LEU A 139 19.19 5.39 -10.63
N PRO A 140 20.42 5.90 -10.88
CA PRO A 140 21.46 6.06 -9.84
C PRO A 140 20.95 6.89 -8.65
N TYR A 141 21.53 6.68 -7.47
CA TYR A 141 21.13 7.42 -6.27
C TYR A 141 21.47 8.91 -6.39
N ARG A 142 22.66 9.24 -6.92
CA ARG A 142 23.07 10.62 -7.18
C ARG A 142 22.07 11.35 -8.07
N ALA A 143 21.69 10.73 -9.18
CA ALA A 143 20.75 11.31 -10.15
C ALA A 143 19.34 11.47 -9.56
N PHE A 144 18.90 10.58 -8.66
CA PHE A 144 17.67 10.76 -7.91
C PHE A 144 17.74 12.01 -7.01
N LEU A 145 18.83 12.16 -6.24
CA LEU A 145 19.01 13.30 -5.34
C LEU A 145 19.08 14.62 -6.11
N ASP A 146 19.73 14.63 -7.27
CA ASP A 146 19.79 15.80 -8.15
C ASP A 146 18.39 16.21 -8.65
N GLN A 147 17.54 15.24 -9.02
CA GLN A 147 16.14 15.53 -9.39
C GLN A 147 15.31 16.09 -8.23
N ILE A 148 15.52 15.58 -7.00
CA ILE A 148 14.80 16.07 -5.82
C ILE A 148 15.23 17.51 -5.46
N ARG A 149 16.51 17.81 -5.63
CA ARG A 149 17.09 19.13 -5.31
C ARG A 149 16.81 20.19 -6.38
N ASP A 150 16.44 19.78 -7.59
CA ASP A 150 16.08 20.71 -8.66
C ASP A 150 14.85 21.55 -8.25
N PRO A 151 15.00 22.89 -8.14
CA PRO A 151 13.89 23.78 -7.81
C PRO A 151 12.73 23.74 -8.81
N ALA A 152 12.94 23.32 -10.06
CA ALA A 152 11.90 23.22 -11.06
C ALA A 152 10.86 22.14 -10.73
N ARG A 153 11.27 21.07 -10.01
CA ARG A 153 10.42 19.96 -9.56
C ARG A 153 9.51 19.35 -10.66
N ASP A 154 9.98 19.39 -11.90
CA ASP A 154 9.21 19.05 -13.11
C ASP A 154 9.22 17.56 -13.45
N THR A 155 10.16 16.81 -12.88
CA THR A 155 10.22 15.36 -13.07
C THR A 155 9.10 14.66 -12.31
N ARG A 156 8.61 13.54 -12.85
CA ARG A 156 7.61 12.70 -12.18
C ARG A 156 8.02 12.27 -10.76
N ILE A 157 9.31 12.04 -10.53
CA ILE A 157 9.86 11.63 -9.22
C ILE A 157 9.81 12.81 -8.24
N SER A 158 10.30 13.98 -8.64
CA SER A 158 10.33 15.15 -7.76
C SER A 158 8.94 15.71 -7.48
N THR A 159 8.05 15.77 -8.49
CA THR A 159 6.65 16.15 -8.28
C THR A 159 5.96 15.23 -7.27
N TRP A 160 6.12 13.90 -7.41
CA TRP A 160 5.55 12.95 -6.48
C TRP A 160 6.13 13.09 -5.07
N PHE A 161 7.47 13.10 -4.97
CA PHE A 161 8.18 13.17 -3.68
C PHE A 161 7.74 14.40 -2.88
N TRP A 162 7.81 15.60 -3.47
CA TRP A 162 7.42 16.81 -2.74
C TRP A 162 5.91 16.86 -2.48
N GLY A 163 5.07 16.39 -3.40
CA GLY A 163 3.62 16.31 -3.20
C GLY A 163 3.18 15.47 -1.99
N VAL A 164 3.98 14.47 -1.60
CA VAL A 164 3.69 13.60 -0.43
C VAL A 164 4.59 13.85 0.78
N GLN A 165 5.63 14.67 0.68
CA GLN A 165 6.60 14.91 1.77
C GLN A 165 6.66 16.35 2.27
N GLU A 166 6.30 17.35 1.46
CA GLU A 166 6.42 18.76 1.84
C GLU A 166 5.35 19.15 2.87
N LEU A 167 5.70 19.04 4.15
CA LEU A 167 4.75 19.18 5.26
C LEU A 167 3.99 20.52 5.20
N PRO A 168 4.64 21.68 5.00
CA PRO A 168 3.92 22.95 4.80
C PRO A 168 2.84 22.91 3.72
N ASP A 169 3.17 22.43 2.52
CA ASP A 169 2.25 22.40 1.38
C ASP A 169 1.08 21.43 1.63
N ILE A 170 1.34 20.27 2.24
CA ILE A 170 0.29 19.30 2.61
C ILE A 170 -0.65 19.92 3.65
N LEU A 171 -0.09 20.55 4.68
CA LEU A 171 -0.85 21.21 5.75
C LEU A 171 -1.65 22.39 5.20
N ASP A 172 -1.13 23.13 4.24
CA ASP A 172 -1.86 24.21 3.56
C ASP A 172 -3.02 23.69 2.71
N ARG A 173 -2.82 22.60 1.95
CA ARG A 173 -3.89 22.04 1.11
C ARG A 173 -5.04 21.43 1.92
N TRP A 174 -4.71 20.76 3.03
CA TRP A 174 -5.69 20.02 3.83
C TRP A 174 -6.22 20.79 5.04
N GLY A 175 -5.40 21.63 5.65
CA GLY A 175 -5.69 22.30 6.91
C GLY A 175 -6.28 23.71 6.75
N HIS A 176 -6.38 24.26 5.54
CA HIS A 176 -6.76 25.66 5.32
C HIS A 176 -8.06 26.09 6.01
N ASP A 177 -9.08 25.23 6.00
CA ASP A 177 -10.41 25.50 6.56
C ASP A 177 -10.59 24.90 7.97
N LEU A 178 -9.53 24.36 8.56
CA LEU A 178 -9.54 23.73 9.88
C LEU A 178 -8.84 24.63 10.90
N PRO A 179 -9.36 24.73 12.13
CA PRO A 179 -8.66 25.45 13.19
C PRO A 179 -7.38 24.67 13.59
N PRO A 180 -6.29 25.37 13.99
CA PRO A 180 -5.00 24.74 14.28
C PRO A 180 -5.05 23.60 15.31
N GLU A 181 -5.92 23.71 16.32
CA GLU A 181 -6.14 22.69 17.35
C GLU A 181 -6.74 21.38 16.83
N ARG A 182 -7.20 21.34 15.58
CA ARG A 182 -7.69 20.13 14.88
C ARG A 182 -6.69 19.59 13.86
N ILE A 183 -5.47 20.10 13.85
CA ILE A 183 -4.39 19.67 12.97
C ILE A 183 -3.31 19.04 13.84
N HIS A 184 -3.13 17.73 13.71
CA HIS A 184 -2.23 16.93 14.52
C HIS A 184 -1.00 16.48 13.70
N VAL A 185 0.19 16.88 14.15
CA VAL A 185 1.48 16.47 13.55
C VAL A 185 2.12 15.40 14.44
N VAL A 186 2.14 14.16 13.96
CA VAL A 186 2.70 12.99 14.65
C VAL A 186 4.13 12.76 14.18
N THR A 187 5.13 13.04 15.01
CA THR A 187 6.52 12.83 14.60
C THR A 187 6.93 11.37 14.72
N VAL A 188 7.76 10.89 13.79
CA VAL A 188 8.36 9.56 13.85
C VAL A 188 9.65 9.63 14.66
N PRO A 189 9.76 8.87 15.77
CA PRO A 189 10.92 8.98 16.64
C PRO A 189 12.24 8.60 15.92
N PRO A 190 13.38 9.09 16.40
CA PRO A 190 14.68 8.76 15.84
C PRO A 190 14.97 7.24 15.95
N PRO A 191 15.87 6.71 15.11
CA PRO A 191 16.32 5.32 15.23
C PRO A 191 16.81 5.00 16.64
N GLY A 192 16.57 3.77 17.12
CA GLY A 192 16.98 3.34 18.46
C GLY A 192 16.08 3.86 19.59
N GLY A 193 15.05 4.66 19.29
CA GLY A 193 14.00 5.01 20.26
C GLY A 193 13.13 3.82 20.67
N PRO A 194 12.27 3.98 21.70
CA PRO A 194 11.41 2.90 22.17
C PRO A 194 10.49 2.39 21.04
N GLN A 195 10.48 1.07 20.80
CA GLN A 195 9.77 0.46 19.67
C GLN A 195 8.27 0.80 19.64
N GLN A 196 7.66 1.00 20.81
CA GLN A 196 6.23 1.29 20.96
C GLN A 196 5.90 2.80 20.97
N LEU A 197 6.90 3.69 20.87
CA LEU A 197 6.67 5.13 21.00
C LEU A 197 5.82 5.68 19.84
N LEU A 198 6.11 5.25 18.60
CA LEU A 198 5.31 5.68 17.45
C LEU A 198 3.86 5.22 17.56
N TRP A 199 3.64 3.97 17.99
CA TRP A 199 2.29 3.46 18.24
C TRP A 199 1.59 4.27 19.34
N LYS A 200 2.27 4.56 20.45
CA LYS A 200 1.71 5.40 21.53
C LYS A 200 1.29 6.79 21.03
N ARG A 201 2.12 7.44 20.19
CA ARG A 201 1.80 8.74 19.59
C ARG A 201 0.55 8.67 18.70
N PHE A 202 0.44 7.63 17.87
CA PHE A 202 -0.78 7.41 17.09
C PHE A 202 -1.99 7.09 17.97
N SER A 203 -1.83 6.22 18.97
CA SER A 203 -2.90 5.81 19.88
C SER A 203 -3.52 7.01 20.60
N LEU A 204 -2.68 7.97 21.04
CA LEU A 204 -3.14 9.22 21.64
C LEU A 204 -4.02 10.04 20.67
N VAL A 205 -3.52 10.32 19.47
CA VAL A 205 -4.24 11.13 18.46
C VAL A 205 -5.52 10.45 17.99
N PHE A 206 -5.49 9.13 17.82
CA PHE A 206 -6.64 8.37 17.36
C PHE A 206 -7.64 8.00 18.46
N GLY A 207 -7.35 8.37 19.73
CA GLY A 207 -8.20 8.02 20.87
C GLY A 207 -8.31 6.50 21.09
N LEU A 208 -7.22 5.78 20.86
CA LEU A 208 -7.14 4.32 20.98
C LEU A 208 -6.60 3.87 22.35
N ASP A 209 -6.15 4.81 23.18
CA ASP A 209 -5.60 4.52 24.50
C ASP A 209 -6.62 3.81 25.39
N GLY A 210 -6.18 2.72 26.03
CA GLY A 210 -7.01 1.89 26.89
C GLY A 210 -7.89 0.87 26.15
N LEU A 211 -7.85 0.82 24.82
CA LEU A 211 -8.49 -0.26 24.06
C LEU A 211 -7.60 -1.51 24.03
N ASP A 212 -8.21 -2.67 24.29
CA ASP A 212 -7.55 -3.97 24.11
C ASP A 212 -7.49 -4.29 22.60
N LEU A 213 -6.45 -3.80 21.93
CA LEU A 213 -6.21 -4.00 20.51
C LEU A 213 -5.16 -5.09 20.30
N ASP A 214 -5.39 -5.94 19.29
CA ASP A 214 -4.37 -6.85 18.79
C ASP A 214 -3.29 -6.04 18.05
N LEU A 215 -2.10 -5.96 18.67
CA LEU A 215 -0.94 -5.24 18.17
C LEU A 215 0.11 -6.16 17.51
N GLU A 216 -0.13 -7.48 17.48
CA GLU A 216 0.79 -8.43 16.85
C GLU A 216 0.80 -8.16 15.34
N ALA A 217 1.78 -7.41 14.87
CA ALA A 217 1.98 -7.23 13.44
C ALA A 217 2.96 -8.27 12.92
N GLU A 218 2.53 -8.94 11.86
CA GLU A 218 3.26 -10.04 11.23
C GLU A 218 4.52 -9.61 10.47
N ARG A 219 4.80 -8.30 10.33
CA ARG A 219 5.83 -7.83 9.39
C ARG A 219 6.70 -6.71 9.96
N ALA A 220 7.85 -7.10 10.51
CA ALA A 220 9.04 -6.26 10.37
C ALA A 220 9.42 -6.29 8.88
N ASN A 221 9.41 -5.15 8.20
CA ASN A 221 9.83 -5.05 6.80
C ASN A 221 11.22 -4.41 6.75
N PRO A 222 12.31 -5.17 7.04
CA PRO A 222 13.64 -4.63 7.03
C PRO A 222 13.96 -4.03 5.65
N SER A 223 14.55 -2.84 5.65
CA SER A 223 15.02 -2.20 4.42
C SER A 223 16.18 -3.02 3.82
N LEU A 224 16.37 -2.91 2.51
CA LEU A 224 17.56 -3.48 1.87
C LEU A 224 18.80 -2.66 2.24
N GLY A 225 19.96 -3.30 2.27
CA GLY A 225 21.25 -2.61 2.34
C GLY A 225 21.66 -2.01 1.00
N VAL A 226 22.83 -1.37 1.00
CA VAL A 226 23.45 -0.79 -0.20
C VAL A 226 23.72 -1.85 -1.27
N PRO A 227 24.35 -3.00 -0.96
CA PRO A 227 24.64 -4.02 -1.98
C PRO A 227 23.38 -4.62 -2.59
N GLU A 228 22.38 -4.93 -1.75
CA GLU A 228 21.12 -5.55 -2.17
C GLU A 228 20.29 -4.59 -3.04
N THR A 229 20.22 -3.31 -2.67
CA THR A 229 19.52 -2.30 -3.47
C THR A 229 20.23 -2.11 -4.82
N THR A 230 21.57 -2.12 -4.82
CA THR A 230 22.36 -2.00 -6.06
C THR A 230 22.15 -3.18 -6.99
N LEU A 231 22.10 -4.40 -6.46
CA LEU A 231 21.76 -5.61 -7.22
C LEU A 231 20.39 -5.48 -7.89
N VAL A 232 19.35 -5.11 -7.13
CA VAL A 232 17.99 -4.93 -7.68
C VAL A 232 17.98 -3.84 -8.75
N ARG A 233 18.67 -2.72 -8.55
CA ARG A 233 18.80 -1.66 -9.55
C ARG A 233 19.46 -2.14 -10.85
N ARG A 234 20.52 -2.96 -10.75
CA ARG A 234 21.18 -3.56 -11.92
C ARG A 234 20.26 -4.56 -12.62
N LEU A 235 19.53 -5.38 -11.86
CA LEU A 235 18.51 -6.29 -12.38
C LEU A 235 17.42 -5.53 -13.14
N ASN A 236 16.93 -4.42 -12.60
CA ASN A 236 15.94 -3.57 -13.28
C ASN A 236 16.44 -3.11 -14.65
N ARG A 237 17.70 -2.65 -14.74
CA ARG A 237 18.28 -2.21 -16.01
C ARG A 237 18.41 -3.35 -17.01
N ALA A 238 18.76 -4.55 -16.55
CA ALA A 238 18.97 -5.71 -17.40
C ALA A 238 17.66 -6.37 -17.84
N ALA A 239 16.67 -6.49 -16.95
CA ALA A 239 15.49 -7.33 -17.16
C ALA A 239 14.21 -6.57 -17.53
N ASN A 240 14.10 -5.26 -17.25
CA ASN A 240 12.82 -4.57 -17.42
C ASN A 240 12.30 -4.51 -18.88
N GLN A 241 13.19 -4.61 -19.87
CA GLN A 241 12.80 -4.63 -21.28
C GLN A 241 12.19 -5.96 -21.70
N GLU A 242 12.50 -7.04 -20.98
CA GLU A 242 12.07 -8.41 -21.31
C GLU A 242 11.02 -8.96 -20.33
N LEU A 243 10.94 -8.38 -19.12
CA LEU A 243 10.04 -8.82 -18.06
C LEU A 243 8.82 -7.90 -17.93
N GLU A 244 7.64 -8.47 -18.12
CA GLU A 244 6.38 -7.75 -17.97
C GLU A 244 6.15 -7.27 -16.52
N PRO A 245 5.46 -6.13 -16.31
CA PRO A 245 5.20 -5.61 -14.96
C PRO A 245 4.48 -6.60 -14.05
N ALA A 246 3.58 -7.42 -14.62
CA ALA A 246 2.80 -8.41 -13.87
C ALA A 246 3.69 -9.50 -13.26
N ASP A 247 4.76 -9.89 -13.94
CA ASP A 247 5.70 -10.92 -13.49
C ASP A 247 6.80 -10.34 -12.60
N TYR A 248 7.16 -9.07 -12.79
CA TYR A 248 8.15 -8.39 -11.97
C TYR A 248 7.76 -8.36 -10.48
N ARG A 249 6.48 -8.09 -10.18
CA ARG A 249 6.02 -7.96 -8.79
C ARG A 249 6.25 -9.23 -7.96
N PRO A 250 5.73 -10.42 -8.33
CA PRO A 250 5.94 -11.63 -7.55
C PRO A 250 7.42 -12.06 -7.51
N LEU A 251 8.17 -11.90 -8.61
CA LEU A 251 9.53 -12.42 -8.71
C LEU A 251 10.58 -11.49 -8.09
N VAL A 252 10.57 -10.21 -8.44
CA VAL A 252 11.62 -9.29 -7.98
C VAL A 252 11.24 -8.62 -6.68
N ARG A 253 10.01 -8.09 -6.58
CA ARG A 253 9.60 -7.36 -5.37
C ARG A 253 9.34 -8.31 -4.20
N GLU A 254 8.54 -9.35 -4.39
CA GLU A 254 8.20 -10.25 -3.28
C GLU A 254 9.30 -11.29 -3.02
N LEU A 255 9.68 -12.11 -4.00
CA LEU A 255 10.68 -13.16 -3.78
C LEU A 255 12.09 -12.60 -3.50
N LEU A 256 12.62 -11.74 -4.36
CA LEU A 256 13.99 -11.24 -4.19
C LEU A 256 14.08 -10.18 -3.09
N ALA A 257 13.37 -9.06 -3.21
CA ALA A 257 13.53 -7.96 -2.28
C ALA A 257 12.96 -8.29 -0.89
N HIS A 258 11.70 -8.70 -0.78
CA HIS A 258 11.06 -8.90 0.53
C HIS A 258 11.45 -10.20 1.23
N ASN A 259 11.52 -11.33 0.52
CA ASN A 259 11.69 -12.63 1.16
C ASN A 259 13.15 -13.09 1.26
N THR A 260 14.05 -12.55 0.43
CA THR A 260 15.45 -12.99 0.35
C THR A 260 16.41 -11.91 0.84
N LEU A 261 16.50 -10.81 0.09
CA LEU A 261 17.53 -9.78 0.29
C LEU A 261 17.30 -8.94 1.55
N SER A 262 16.05 -8.75 1.97
CA SER A 262 15.73 -8.02 3.23
C SER A 262 16.27 -8.72 4.48
N GLN A 263 16.49 -10.04 4.40
CA GLN A 263 17.01 -10.85 5.50
C GLN A 263 18.51 -10.64 5.73
N ARG A 264 19.21 -10.02 4.77
CA ARG A 264 20.62 -9.65 4.91
C ARG A 264 20.73 -8.43 5.83
N SER A 265 21.13 -8.66 7.08
CA SER A 265 21.22 -7.63 8.10
C SER A 265 22.60 -7.03 8.30
N GLY A 266 23.65 -7.70 7.79
CA GLY A 266 25.06 -7.30 7.99
C GLY A 266 25.61 -6.31 6.97
N SER A 267 24.86 -5.98 5.93
CA SER A 267 25.26 -5.04 4.88
C SER A 267 25.13 -3.58 5.32
N PRO A 268 25.99 -2.67 4.82
CA PRO A 268 25.82 -1.23 5.00
C PRO A 268 24.41 -0.77 4.61
N ARG A 269 23.82 0.13 5.39
CA ARG A 269 22.47 0.67 5.14
C ARG A 269 22.53 1.89 4.23
N LEU A 270 21.46 2.10 3.47
CA LEU A 270 21.29 3.34 2.71
C LEU A 270 21.21 4.53 3.66
N ALA A 271 21.95 5.59 3.33
CA ALA A 271 22.00 6.82 4.08
C ALA A 271 21.97 8.03 3.14
N LEU A 272 21.73 9.21 3.70
CA LEU A 272 21.94 10.47 2.99
C LEU A 272 23.46 10.69 2.81
N PRO A 273 23.93 11.14 1.64
CA PRO A 273 25.33 11.52 1.48
C PRO A 273 25.72 12.66 2.45
N PRO A 274 26.87 12.59 3.15
CA PRO A 274 27.29 13.60 4.13
C PRO A 274 27.21 15.05 3.63
N GLU A 275 27.56 15.28 2.36
CA GLU A 275 27.55 16.59 1.70
C GLU A 275 26.15 17.20 1.54
N LEU A 276 25.09 16.41 1.63
CA LEU A 276 23.70 16.90 1.51
C LEU A 276 23.04 17.21 2.86
N HIS A 277 23.67 16.86 3.98
CA HIS A 277 23.13 17.19 5.31
C HIS A 277 22.86 18.68 5.50
N PRO A 278 23.76 19.62 5.11
CA PRO A 278 23.47 21.06 5.26
C PRO A 278 22.22 21.51 4.51
N TRP A 279 22.00 20.99 3.29
CA TRP A 279 20.81 21.30 2.50
C TRP A 279 19.54 20.74 3.14
N VAL A 280 19.56 19.48 3.59
CA VAL A 280 18.42 18.87 4.30
C VAL A 280 18.12 19.63 5.59
N SER A 281 19.14 19.99 6.37
CA SER A 281 18.96 20.78 7.60
C SER A 281 18.28 22.12 7.32
N GLN A 282 18.65 22.81 6.24
CA GLN A 282 18.01 24.07 5.86
C GLN A 282 16.52 23.89 5.54
N VAL A 283 16.16 22.88 4.74
CA VAL A 283 14.77 22.58 4.38
C VAL A 283 13.96 22.18 5.62
N THR A 284 14.51 21.29 6.45
CA THR A 284 13.84 20.86 7.68
C THR A 284 13.64 22.02 8.65
N SER A 285 14.64 22.88 8.85
CA SER A 285 14.50 24.04 9.74
C SER A 285 13.36 24.95 9.31
N SER A 286 13.20 25.22 8.01
CA SER A 286 12.09 26.04 7.52
C SER A 286 10.74 25.37 7.77
N TRP A 287 10.64 24.04 7.66
CA TRP A 287 9.41 23.31 7.99
C TRP A 287 9.07 23.37 9.48
N ILE A 288 10.08 23.22 10.35
CA ILE A 288 9.90 23.31 11.80
C ILE A 288 9.41 24.71 12.17
N GLU A 289 10.08 25.76 11.68
CA GLU A 289 9.70 27.16 11.94
C GLU A 289 8.26 27.45 11.51
N GLU A 290 7.84 26.93 10.36
CA GLU A 290 6.47 27.11 9.87
C GLU A 290 5.43 26.35 10.71
N ILE A 291 5.71 25.10 11.07
CA ILE A 291 4.81 24.30 11.91
C ILE A 291 4.66 24.93 13.30
N GLU A 292 5.77 25.39 13.91
CA GLU A 292 5.76 26.10 15.19
C GLU A 292 4.98 27.41 15.11
N GLY A 293 5.20 28.19 14.04
CA GLY A 293 4.52 29.48 13.84
C GLY A 293 3.00 29.37 13.65
N ARG A 294 2.51 28.22 13.18
CA ARG A 294 1.07 27.99 12.92
C ARG A 294 0.30 27.41 14.12
N GLY A 295 1.00 27.00 15.18
CA GLY A 295 0.36 26.56 16.42
C GLY A 295 -0.42 25.24 16.32
N TYR A 296 0.01 24.32 15.46
CA TYR A 296 -0.59 23.00 15.32
C TYR A 296 -0.34 22.12 16.56
N ASP A 297 -1.20 21.12 16.77
CA ASP A 297 -1.00 20.13 17.84
C ASP A 297 0.10 19.14 17.45
N VAL A 298 1.25 19.21 18.12
CA VAL A 298 2.39 18.33 17.86
C VAL A 298 2.41 17.18 18.86
N VAL A 299 2.26 15.96 18.34
CA VAL A 299 2.37 14.73 19.13
C VAL A 299 3.74 14.10 18.92
N GLY A 300 4.68 14.51 19.78
CA GLY A 300 6.09 14.13 19.71
C GLY A 300 6.99 15.32 19.97
N ASP A 301 8.11 15.38 19.24
CA ASP A 301 9.04 16.52 19.25
C ASP A 301 9.39 16.86 17.79
N LEU A 302 9.25 18.12 17.40
CA LEU A 302 9.62 18.58 16.05
C LEU A 302 11.11 18.41 15.77
N ARG A 303 11.95 18.34 16.81
CA ARG A 303 13.37 17.99 16.68
C ARG A 303 13.60 16.59 16.12
N ASP A 304 12.61 15.70 16.18
CA ASP A 304 12.66 14.40 15.50
C ASP A 304 12.82 14.57 13.97
N LEU A 305 12.43 15.71 13.40
CA LEU A 305 12.54 16.00 11.97
C LEU A 305 13.96 16.41 11.54
N VAL A 306 14.81 16.85 12.47
CA VAL A 306 16.22 17.22 12.20
C VAL A 306 17.00 16.02 11.63
N GLY A 307 16.63 14.81 12.05
CA GLY A 307 17.28 13.58 11.63
C GLY A 307 18.60 13.31 12.37
N ALA A 308 19.12 12.11 12.17
CA ALA A 308 20.40 11.73 12.76
C ALA A 308 21.58 12.43 12.06
N PRO A 309 22.73 12.59 12.75
CA PRO A 309 23.97 13.05 12.12
C PRO A 309 24.38 12.16 10.94
N ALA A 310 25.25 12.70 10.07
CA ALA A 310 25.85 11.94 8.99
C ALA A 310 26.56 10.70 9.52
N VAL A 311 26.43 9.58 8.80
CA VAL A 311 27.17 8.35 9.11
C VAL A 311 28.66 8.57 8.82
N THR A 312 29.53 8.02 9.66
CA THR A 312 30.99 8.12 9.50
C THR A 312 31.47 7.33 8.29
N ASP A 313 30.94 6.13 8.13
CA ASP A 313 31.33 5.18 7.08
C ASP A 313 30.23 5.12 6.01
N TYR A 314 30.05 6.23 5.30
CA TYR A 314 29.10 6.31 4.19
C TYR A 314 29.53 5.38 3.05
N VAL A 315 28.61 4.53 2.59
CA VAL A 315 28.80 3.66 1.42
C VAL A 315 27.90 4.14 0.30
N ASP A 316 28.50 4.54 -0.82
CA ASP A 316 27.78 5.05 -1.99
C ASP A 316 27.08 3.91 -2.76
N PRO A 317 25.73 3.94 -2.91
CA PRO A 317 25.00 2.96 -3.72
C PRO A 317 25.31 2.99 -5.22
N ASP A 318 25.94 4.06 -5.70
CA ASP A 318 26.42 4.14 -7.07
C ASP A 318 27.84 3.57 -7.23
N HIS A 319 28.59 3.43 -6.13
CA HIS A 319 29.93 2.84 -6.06
C HIS A 319 30.07 1.86 -4.87
N PRO A 320 29.30 0.74 -4.87
CA PRO A 320 29.32 -0.21 -3.76
C PRO A 320 30.58 -1.09 -3.77
N ASP A 321 30.78 -1.85 -2.69
CA ASP A 321 31.68 -3.00 -2.71
C ASP A 321 31.10 -4.12 -3.59
N GLU A 322 31.76 -4.39 -4.72
CA GLU A 322 31.34 -5.39 -5.69
C GLU A 322 31.31 -6.81 -5.13
N ALA A 323 32.15 -7.14 -4.13
CA ALA A 323 32.13 -8.46 -3.50
C ALA A 323 30.81 -8.67 -2.74
N GLN A 324 30.36 -7.66 -1.99
CA GLN A 324 29.08 -7.72 -1.27
C GLN A 324 27.88 -7.77 -2.22
N VAL A 325 27.94 -7.09 -3.37
CA VAL A 325 26.90 -7.16 -4.41
C VAL A 325 26.87 -8.56 -5.02
N ALA A 326 28.03 -9.16 -5.29
CA ALA A 326 28.12 -10.52 -5.81
C ALA A 326 27.55 -11.56 -4.83
N GLU A 327 27.85 -11.43 -3.53
CA GLU A 327 27.26 -12.29 -2.49
C GLU A 327 25.73 -12.19 -2.44
N ALA A 328 25.19 -10.96 -2.46
CA ALA A 328 23.74 -10.75 -2.57
C ALA A 328 23.18 -11.39 -3.86
N GLY A 329 23.95 -11.35 -4.95
CA GLY A 329 23.63 -12.00 -6.22
C GLY A 329 23.52 -13.51 -6.10
N VAL A 330 24.43 -14.16 -5.37
CA VAL A 330 24.37 -15.60 -5.11
C VAL A 330 23.11 -15.97 -4.33
N ASP A 331 22.77 -15.21 -3.28
CA ASP A 331 21.54 -15.42 -2.52
C ASP A 331 20.28 -15.25 -3.38
N ALA A 332 20.26 -14.22 -4.22
CA ALA A 332 19.16 -13.98 -5.17
C ALA A 332 19.03 -15.14 -6.19
N LEU A 333 20.13 -15.59 -6.78
CA LEU A 333 20.13 -16.72 -7.72
C LEU A 333 19.68 -18.01 -7.05
N LYS A 334 20.12 -18.28 -5.82
CA LYS A 334 19.63 -19.41 -5.02
C LYS A 334 18.11 -19.34 -4.83
N ALA A 335 17.57 -18.18 -4.47
CA ALA A 335 16.12 -18.00 -4.33
C ALA A 335 15.37 -18.24 -5.64
N VAL A 336 15.89 -17.74 -6.77
CA VAL A 336 15.31 -17.99 -8.10
C VAL A 336 15.35 -19.47 -8.48
N LEU A 337 16.46 -20.17 -8.21
CA LEU A 337 16.58 -21.61 -8.51
C LEU A 337 15.60 -22.44 -7.68
N LEU A 338 15.42 -22.12 -6.41
CA LEU A 338 14.45 -22.78 -5.53
C LEU A 338 13.01 -22.52 -5.99
N GLU A 339 12.70 -21.29 -6.38
CA GLU A 339 11.38 -20.95 -6.92
C GLU A 339 11.12 -21.61 -8.28
N ALA A 340 12.11 -21.63 -9.18
CA ALA A 340 12.00 -22.31 -10.45
C ALA A 340 11.79 -23.82 -10.26
N ALA A 341 12.48 -24.44 -9.30
CA ALA A 341 12.25 -25.83 -8.94
C ALA A 341 10.81 -26.04 -8.43
N ARG A 342 10.32 -25.17 -7.54
CA ARG A 342 8.94 -25.22 -7.03
C ARG A 342 7.92 -25.11 -8.17
N LEU A 343 8.08 -24.13 -9.06
CA LEU A 343 7.19 -23.91 -10.20
C LEU A 343 7.17 -25.11 -11.15
N ARG A 344 8.32 -25.74 -11.42
CA ARG A 344 8.39 -26.96 -12.24
C ARG A 344 7.65 -28.14 -11.61
N HIS A 345 7.70 -28.31 -10.28
CA HIS A 345 6.95 -29.36 -9.60
C HIS A 345 5.44 -29.09 -9.67
N VAL A 346 5.02 -27.84 -9.47
CA VAL A 346 3.62 -27.42 -9.61
C VAL A 346 3.12 -27.67 -11.04
N GLU A 347 3.90 -27.30 -12.05
CA GLU A 347 3.56 -27.56 -13.45
C GLU A 347 3.41 -29.06 -13.75
N ALA A 348 4.32 -29.90 -13.25
CA ALA A 348 4.25 -31.34 -13.40
C ALA A 348 3.00 -31.94 -12.74
N GLN A 349 2.66 -31.48 -11.52
CA GLN A 349 1.46 -31.90 -10.80
C GLN A 349 0.19 -31.48 -11.55
N LEU A 350 0.10 -30.22 -12.00
CA LEU A 350 -1.05 -29.72 -12.76
C LEU A 350 -1.23 -30.48 -14.08
N ARG A 351 -0.13 -30.83 -14.76
CA ARG A 351 -0.19 -31.69 -15.96
C ARG A 351 -0.72 -33.09 -15.65
N ALA A 352 -0.31 -33.69 -14.53
CA ALA A 352 -0.82 -35.00 -14.10
C ALA A 352 -2.32 -34.94 -13.77
N GLU A 353 -2.75 -33.93 -13.00
CA GLU A 353 -4.17 -33.71 -12.67
C GLU A 353 -5.01 -33.43 -13.93
N LEU A 354 -4.49 -32.67 -14.90
CA LEU A 354 -5.17 -32.43 -16.17
C LEU A 354 -5.34 -33.74 -16.96
N LEU A 355 -4.32 -34.59 -17.02
CA LEU A 355 -4.42 -35.89 -17.68
C LEU A 355 -5.42 -36.82 -16.98
N ASP A 356 -5.43 -36.84 -15.65
CA ASP A 356 -6.36 -37.67 -14.89
C ASP A 356 -7.80 -37.18 -15.01
N THR A 357 -8.03 -35.86 -15.02
CA THR A 357 -9.35 -35.27 -15.25
C THR A 357 -9.82 -35.52 -16.69
N GLN A 358 -8.95 -35.43 -17.69
CA GLN A 358 -9.27 -35.81 -19.07
C GLN A 358 -9.65 -37.29 -19.18
N LYS A 359 -8.88 -38.21 -18.58
CA LYS A 359 -9.21 -39.64 -18.54
C LYS A 359 -10.51 -39.90 -17.80
N ALA A 360 -10.76 -39.22 -16.69
CA ALA A 360 -12.01 -39.34 -15.93
C ALA A 360 -13.20 -38.86 -16.76
N LEU A 361 -13.04 -37.76 -17.50
CA LEU A 361 -14.04 -37.23 -18.42
C LEU A 361 -14.32 -38.22 -19.56
N GLU A 362 -13.29 -38.75 -20.23
CA GLU A 362 -13.43 -39.79 -21.25
C GLU A 362 -14.15 -41.03 -20.72
N ARG A 363 -13.74 -41.53 -19.54
CA ARG A 363 -14.43 -42.64 -18.85
C ARG A 363 -15.88 -42.32 -18.58
N SER A 364 -16.22 -41.08 -18.21
CA SER A 364 -17.59 -40.66 -17.96
C SER A 364 -18.44 -40.66 -19.25
N TYR A 365 -17.87 -40.25 -20.38
CA TYR A 365 -18.51 -40.34 -21.71
C TYR A 365 -18.68 -41.79 -22.19
N LEU A 366 -17.80 -42.69 -21.79
CA LEU A 366 -17.84 -44.11 -22.11
C LEU A 366 -18.79 -44.93 -21.20
N ARG A 367 -19.27 -44.37 -20.08
CA ARG A 367 -20.24 -45.09 -19.23
C ARG A 367 -21.52 -45.35 -20.01
N PRO A 368 -22.04 -46.60 -20.01
CA PRO A 368 -23.28 -46.96 -20.71
C PRO A 368 -24.43 -46.04 -20.34
N THR A 369 -24.49 -45.59 -19.08
CA THR A 369 -25.51 -44.68 -18.55
C THR A 369 -25.48 -43.29 -19.19
N TYR A 370 -24.31 -42.77 -19.58
CA TYR A 370 -24.21 -41.50 -20.31
C TYR A 370 -24.73 -41.64 -21.74
N ARG A 371 -24.27 -42.66 -22.48
CA ARG A 371 -24.77 -42.97 -23.83
C ARG A 371 -26.27 -43.31 -23.83
N TRP A 372 -26.76 -43.97 -22.78
CA TRP A 372 -28.19 -44.28 -22.62
C TRP A 372 -28.98 -43.02 -22.31
N ARG A 373 -28.48 -42.12 -21.43
CA ARG A 373 -29.07 -40.80 -21.21
C ARG A 373 -29.09 -39.95 -22.47
N GLU A 374 -27.99 -39.90 -23.22
CA GLU A 374 -27.91 -39.15 -24.49
C GLU A 374 -28.88 -39.72 -25.53
N ARG A 375 -28.93 -41.05 -25.71
CA ARG A 375 -29.92 -41.71 -26.58
C ARG A 375 -31.35 -41.48 -26.11
N THR A 376 -31.59 -41.46 -24.80
CA THR A 376 -32.92 -41.20 -24.23
C THR A 376 -33.33 -39.75 -24.48
N VAL A 377 -32.42 -38.78 -24.30
CA VAL A 377 -32.65 -37.36 -24.61
C VAL A 377 -32.89 -37.16 -26.10
N ARG A 378 -32.07 -37.75 -26.99
CA ARG A 378 -32.27 -37.68 -28.44
C ARG A 378 -33.60 -38.32 -28.87
N ARG A 379 -33.93 -39.52 -28.37
CA ARG A 379 -35.25 -40.16 -28.62
C ARG A 379 -36.42 -39.34 -28.10
N LEU A 380 -36.26 -38.65 -26.98
CA LEU A 380 -37.26 -37.73 -26.46
C LEU A 380 -37.34 -36.43 -27.28
N GLN A 381 -36.28 -35.97 -27.92
CA GLN A 381 -36.32 -34.82 -28.83
C GLN A 381 -36.96 -35.18 -30.18
N ASP A 382 -36.69 -36.38 -30.69
CA ASP A 382 -37.13 -36.80 -32.02
C ASP A 382 -38.54 -37.42 -32.03
N GLY A 383 -38.96 -38.07 -30.94
CA GLY A 383 -40.30 -38.68 -30.80
C GLY A 383 -41.40 -37.68 -30.46
N GLN A 384 -42.60 -37.86 -31.05
CA GLN A 384 -43.77 -37.00 -30.79
C GLN A 384 -44.18 -36.97 -29.30
N LEU A 385 -44.05 -38.09 -28.59
CA LEU A 385 -44.30 -38.17 -27.13
C LEU A 385 -43.26 -37.40 -26.29
N GLY A 386 -42.00 -37.40 -26.71
CA GLY A 386 -40.93 -36.75 -25.97
C GLY A 386 -40.90 -35.22 -26.13
N ARG A 387 -41.31 -34.70 -27.30
CA ARG A 387 -41.56 -33.25 -27.47
C ARG A 387 -42.68 -32.76 -26.54
N GLY A 388 -43.68 -33.60 -26.27
CA GLY A 388 -44.74 -33.34 -25.29
C GLY A 388 -44.20 -33.29 -23.85
N LEU A 389 -43.43 -34.29 -23.44
CA LEU A 389 -42.78 -34.35 -22.12
C LEU A 389 -41.77 -33.22 -21.89
N LEU A 390 -40.95 -32.86 -22.88
CA LEU A 390 -40.00 -31.74 -22.79
C LEU A 390 -40.70 -30.36 -22.76
N ARG A 391 -41.90 -30.23 -23.36
CA ARG A 391 -42.75 -29.04 -23.20
C ARG A 391 -43.36 -28.97 -21.81
N ALA A 392 -43.85 -30.09 -21.28
CA ALA A 392 -44.38 -30.17 -19.91
C ALA A 392 -43.28 -29.88 -18.86
N TYR A 393 -42.09 -30.44 -19.05
CA TYR A 393 -40.92 -30.19 -18.21
C TYR A 393 -40.45 -28.73 -18.26
N ARG A 394 -40.40 -28.11 -19.46
CA ARG A 394 -40.10 -26.68 -19.60
C ARG A 394 -41.17 -25.78 -18.97
N ARG A 395 -42.45 -26.15 -19.03
CA ARG A 395 -43.53 -25.45 -18.31
C ARG A 395 -43.45 -25.61 -16.79
N ALA A 396 -43.04 -26.77 -16.31
CA ALA A 396 -42.88 -27.02 -14.87
C ALA A 396 -41.63 -26.30 -14.30
N ARG A 397 -40.53 -26.27 -15.06
CA ARG A 397 -39.27 -25.64 -14.62
C ARG A 397 -39.23 -24.13 -14.84
N GLY A 398 -40.01 -23.59 -15.79
CA GLY A 398 -40.22 -22.15 -15.96
C GLY A 398 -41.06 -21.48 -14.87
N ARG A 399 -41.51 -22.23 -13.84
CA ARG A 399 -42.20 -21.70 -12.66
C ARG A 399 -41.34 -21.62 -11.39
N SER A 400 -40.06 -21.98 -11.46
CA SER A 400 -39.16 -21.96 -10.30
C SER A 400 -37.86 -21.20 -10.56
N SER A 401 -38.00 -19.99 -11.12
CA SER A 401 -36.92 -18.99 -11.17
C SER A 401 -37.56 -17.60 -11.16
N GLU A 402 -38.01 -17.13 -9.99
CA GLU A 402 -38.13 -15.70 -9.76
C GLU A 402 -36.72 -15.12 -9.60
N PRO A 403 -36.40 -13.98 -10.25
CA PRO A 403 -35.11 -13.34 -10.13
C PRO A 403 -35.01 -12.58 -8.80
N ALA A 404 -33.93 -12.81 -8.06
CA ALA A 404 -33.38 -11.89 -7.07
C ALA A 404 -32.02 -11.40 -7.58
#